data_AF-A0A916S8Q8-F1
#
_entry.id   AF-A0A916S8Q8-F1
#
_cell.length_a   1.000
_cell.length_b   1.000
_cell.length_c   1.000
_cell.angle_alpha   90.00
_cell.angle_beta   90.00
_cell.angle_gamma   90.00
#
_symmetry.space_group_name_H-M   'P 1'
#
loop_
_entity.id
_entity.type
_entity.pdbx_description
1 polymer ?
#
loop_
_entity_poly.entity_id
_entity_poly.type
_entity_poly.pdbx_seq_one_letter_code
_entity_poly.pdbx_strand_id
1 'polypeptide(L)' 'MKKYIIFAISFIVLFSLFHILFGMILTFIYTPDVSDVRNAGELSQEGVILGNNSNYLPNLIIAFLSASIAYVIPKKINK' A
#
# COMPACT_ATOMS: atom_id res chain seq x y z
N MET A 1 -8.20 -24.87 10.65
CA MET A 1 -7.34 -23.70 10.98
C MET A 1 -6.04 -23.67 10.18
N LYS A 2 -5.28 -24.77 10.04
CA LYS A 2 -4.02 -24.80 9.25
C LYS A 2 -4.15 -24.26 7.82
N LYS A 3 -5.19 -24.67 7.07
CA LYS A 3 -5.45 -24.19 5.69
C LYS A 3 -5.72 -22.68 5.60
N TYR A 4 -6.37 -22.11 6.61
CA TYR A 4 -6.63 -20.67 6.68
C TYR A 4 -5.35 -19.89 6.97
N ILE A 5 -4.51 -20.39 7.89
CA ILE A 5 -3.22 -19.76 8.22
C ILE A 5 -2.30 -19.72 6.99
N ILE A 6 -2.20 -20.83 6.25
CA ILE A 6 -1.40 -20.88 5.01
C ILE A 6 -1.91 -19.85 3.99
N PHE A 7 -3.22 -19.79 3.79
CA PHE A 7 -3.85 -18.80 2.91
C PHE A 7 -3.57 -17.36 3.36
N ALA A 8 -3.74 -17.06 4.65
CA ALA A 8 -3.53 -15.72 5.19
C ALA A 8 -2.07 -15.25 5.02
N ILE A 9 -1.10 -16.14 5.25
CA ILE A 9 0.32 -15.85 5.02
C ILE A 9 0.57 -15.57 3.54
N SER A 10 0.09 -16.43 2.64
CA SER A 10 0.23 -16.22 1.20
C SER A 10 -0.42 -14.91 0.74
N PHE A 11 -1.58 -14.57 1.28
CA PHE A 11 -2.28 -13.32 1.00
C PHE A 11 -1.48 -12.10 1.45
N ILE A 12 -0.91 -12.12 2.66
CA ILE A 12 -0.07 -11.03 3.18
C ILE A 12 1.16 -10.81 2.29
N VAL A 13 1.85 -11.88 1.89
CA VAL A 13 3.01 -11.77 0.99
C VAL A 13 2.61 -11.13 -0.34
N LEU A 14 1.51 -11.60 -0.94
CA LEU A 14 1.02 -11.08 -2.22
C LEU A 14 0.56 -9.62 -2.10
N PHE A 15 -0.14 -9.28 -1.02
CA PHE A 15 -0.58 -7.91 -0.73
C PHE A 15 0.60 -6.95 -0.60
N SER A 16 1.65 -7.35 0.15
CA SER A 16 2.87 -6.54 0.29
C SER A 16 3.59 -6.33 -1.04
N LEU A 17 3.69 -7.37 -1.88
CA LEU A 17 4.27 -7.26 -3.21
C LEU A 17 3.52 -6.26 -4.09
N PHE A 18 2.19 -6.34 -4.12
CA PHE A 18 1.38 -5.37 -4.85
C PHE A 18 1.50 -3.97 -4.28
N HIS A 19 1.53 -3.82 -2.95
CA HIS A 19 1.65 -2.52 -2.31
C HIS A 19 2.95 -1.81 -2.71
N ILE A 20 4.08 -2.53 -2.71
CA ILE A 20 5.37 -1.99 -3.17
C ILE A 20 5.32 -1.65 -4.66
N LEU A 21 4.80 -2.56 -5.49
CA LEU A 21 4.77 -2.38 -6.94
C LEU A 21 3.91 -1.18 -7.36
N PHE A 22 2.71 -1.06 -6.81
CA PHE A 22 1.86 0.11 -7.06
C PHE A 22 2.44 1.39 -6.44
N GLY A 23 3.09 1.31 -5.28
CA GLY A 23 3.84 2.43 -4.72
C GLY A 23 4.92 2.94 -5.67
N MET A 24 5.70 2.03 -6.28
CA MET A 24 6.71 2.38 -7.28
C MET A 24 6.10 3.02 -8.53
N ILE A 25 5.00 2.45 -9.05
CA ILE A 25 4.29 3.01 -10.22
C ILE A 25 3.79 4.42 -9.93
N LEU A 26 3.21 4.65 -8.75
CA LEU A 26 2.74 5.97 -8.34
C LEU A 26 3.90 6.96 -8.28
N THR A 27 5.03 6.59 -7.68
CA THR A 27 6.23 7.45 -7.65
C THR A 27 6.78 7.73 -9.04
N PHE A 28 6.68 6.78 -9.97
CA PHE A 28 7.13 6.97 -11.36
C PHE A 28 6.24 7.96 -12.14
N ILE A 29 4.93 7.97 -11.87
CA ILE A 29 3.95 8.83 -12.57
C ILE A 29 3.78 10.18 -11.86
N TYR A 30 4.05 10.26 -10.57
CA TYR A 30 3.88 11.47 -9.78
C TYR A 30 4.95 12.51 -10.10
N THR A 31 4.53 13.64 -10.66
CA THR A 31 5.38 14.83 -10.78
C THR A 31 5.19 15.69 -9.53
N PRO A 32 6.23 15.87 -8.69
CA PRO A 32 6.09 16.69 -7.49
C PRO A 32 5.90 18.16 -7.87
N ASP A 33 4.88 18.80 -7.30
CA ASP A 33 4.73 20.24 -7.39
C ASP A 33 5.74 20.92 -6.45
N VAL A 34 6.64 21.71 -7.04
CA VAL A 34 7.71 22.43 -6.34
C VAL A 34 7.44 23.93 -6.24
N SER A 35 6.25 24.39 -6.63
CA SER A 35 5.88 25.81 -6.59
C SER A 35 6.02 26.42 -5.20
N ASP A 36 5.75 25.64 -4.15
CA ASP A 36 5.79 26.08 -2.76
C ASP A 36 7.21 26.11 -2.17
N VAL A 37 8.15 25.33 -2.72
CA VAL A 37 9.53 25.22 -2.22
C VAL A 37 10.35 26.46 -2.55
N ARG A 38 10.02 27.16 -3.65
CA ARG A 38 10.76 28.35 -4.11
C ARG A 38 10.59 29.58 -3.19
N ASN A 39 9.57 29.61 -2.33
CA ASN A 39 9.35 30.70 -1.39
C ASN A 39 10.12 30.54 -0.07
N ALA A 40 10.69 29.35 0.18
CA ALA A 40 11.53 29.06 1.34
C ALA A 40 13.01 29.11 0.92
N GLY A 41 13.54 30.32 0.72
CA GLY A 41 14.83 30.61 0.07
C GLY A 41 16.12 30.08 0.73
N GLU A 42 16.07 29.04 1.56
CA GLU A 42 17.23 28.51 2.31
C GLU A 42 17.30 26.97 2.41
N LEU A 43 16.47 26.19 1.68
CA LEU A 43 16.57 24.73 1.72
C LEU A 43 17.35 24.13 0.55
N SER A 44 18.19 23.15 0.88
CA SER A 44 19.07 22.35 0.03
C SER A 44 18.47 21.99 -1.32
N GLN A 45 19.29 22.07 -2.39
CA GLN A 45 18.93 21.81 -3.80
C GLN A 45 18.32 20.42 -4.07
N GLU A 46 18.33 19.51 -3.10
CA GLU A 46 17.75 18.18 -3.16
C GLU A 46 16.40 18.17 -2.44
N GLY A 47 15.31 18.16 -3.20
CA GLY A 47 13.96 18.00 -2.66
C GLY A 47 13.75 16.56 -2.19
N VAL A 48 13.81 16.33 -0.88
CA VAL A 48 13.44 15.04 -0.30
C VAL A 48 11.92 14.92 -0.28
N ILE A 49 11.38 13.98 -1.05
CA ILE A 49 9.96 13.63 -1.01
C ILE A 49 9.69 12.87 0.29
N LEU A 50 9.35 13.61 1.35
CA LEU A 50 8.85 13.01 2.58
C LEU A 50 7.40 12.63 2.36
N GLY A 51 7.12 11.32 2.29
CA GLY A 51 5.75 10.83 2.34
C GLY A 51 5.08 11.34 3.61
N ASN A 52 3.87 11.89 3.50
CA ASN A 52 3.09 12.26 4.67
C ASN A 52 3.01 11.04 5.60
N ASN A 53 3.19 11.25 6.91
CA ASN A 53 3.14 10.19 7.94
C ASN A 53 1.70 9.68 8.12
N SER A 54 1.12 9.15 7.03
CA SER A 54 -0.26 8.72 6.97
C SER A 54 -0.42 7.50 7.86
N ASN A 55 -1.34 7.60 8.81
CA ASN A 55 -1.74 6.50 9.68
C ASN A 55 -1.87 5.20 8.87
N TYR A 56 -1.11 4.17 9.25
CA TYR A 56 -1.11 2.85 8.59
C TYR A 56 -2.41 2.04 8.85
N LEU A 57 -3.21 2.49 9.80
CA LEU A 57 -4.42 1.83 10.31
C LEU A 57 -5.47 1.52 9.22
N PRO A 58 -5.81 2.44 8.29
CA PRO A 58 -6.77 2.17 7.22
C PRO A 58 -6.29 1.08 6.25
N ASN A 59 -5.00 1.05 5.89
CA ASN A 59 -4.44 0.01 5.03
C ASN A 59 -4.56 -1.37 5.67
N LEU A 60 -4.32 -1.47 6.98
CA LEU A 60 -4.43 -2.73 7.70
C LEU A 60 -5.88 -3.25 7.76
N ILE A 61 -6.86 -2.35 7.92
CA ILE A 61 -8.30 -2.71 7.85
C ILE A 61 -8.66 -3.24 6.47
N ILE A 62 -8.23 -2.55 5.40
CA ILE A 62 -8.50 -2.96 4.01
C ILE A 62 -7.85 -4.31 3.69
N ALA A 63 -6.62 -4.53 4.14
CA ALA A 63 -5.92 -5.80 3.98
C ALA A 63 -6.68 -6.96 4.65
N PHE A 64 -7.16 -6.74 5.88
CA PHE A 64 -7.92 -7.75 6.64
C PHE A 64 -9.28 -8.07 5.99
N LEU A 65 -10.00 -7.05 5.53
CA LEU A 65 -11.25 -7.23 4.77
C LEU A 65 -11.01 -8.01 3.48
N SER A 66 -9.97 -7.65 2.73
CA SER A 66 -9.61 -8.31 1.47
C SER A 66 -9.26 -9.78 1.69
N ALA A 67 -8.48 -10.10 2.73
CA ALA A 67 -8.14 -11.48 3.10
C ALA A 67 -9.41 -12.29 3.45
N SER A 68 -10.32 -11.68 4.22
CA SER A 68 -11.58 -12.33 4.63
C SER A 68 -12.47 -12.64 3.42
N ILE A 69 -12.62 -11.67 2.52
CA ILE A 69 -13.40 -11.82 1.29
C ILE A 69 -12.78 -12.89 0.38
N ALA A 70 -11.48 -12.83 0.15
CA ALA A 70 -10.77 -13.78 -0.71
C ALA A 70 -10.79 -15.22 -0.17
N TYR A 71 -10.91 -15.40 1.16
CA TYR A 71 -11.10 -16.73 1.75
C TYR A 71 -12.54 -17.25 1.61
N VAL A 72 -13.54 -16.37 1.70
CA VAL A 72 -14.96 -16.75 1.69
C VAL A 72 -15.50 -16.96 0.27
N ILE A 73 -15.08 -16.16 -0.71
CA ILE A 73 -15.57 -16.21 -2.10
C ILE A 73 -15.43 -17.61 -2.72
N PRO A 74 -14.25 -18.27 -2.72
CA PRO A 74 -14.09 -19.58 -3.33
C PRO A 74 -14.96 -20.66 -2.67
N LYS A 75 -15.22 -20.52 -1.35
CA LYS A 75 -16.03 -21.46 -0.58
C LYS A 75 -17.53 -21.34 -0.91
N LYS A 76 -17.99 -20.18 -1.36
CA LYS A 76 -19.37 -19.98 -1.84
C LYS A 76 -19.56 -20.35 -3.30
N ILE A 77 -18.52 -20.25 -4.13
CA ILE A 77 -18.59 -20.53 -5.58
C ILE A 77 -18.44 -22.03 -5.88
N ASN A 78 -17.62 -22.76 -5.12
CA ASN A 78 -17.45 -24.22 -5.28
C ASN A 78 -18.47 -25.06 -4.48
N LYS A 79 -19.64 -24.49 -4.18
CA LYS A 79 -20.74 -25.17 -3.49
C LYS A 79 -21.97 -25.14 -4.39
#